data_AF-A0A7V0JGW9-F1
#
_entry.id   AF-A0A7V0JGW9-F1
#
_cell.length_a   1.000
_cell.length_b   1.000
_cell.length_c   1.000
_cell.angle_alpha   90.00
_cell.angle_beta   90.00
_cell.angle_gamma   90.00
#
_symmetry.space_group_name_H-M   'P 1'
#
loop_
_entity.id
_entity.type
_entity.pdbx_description
1 polymer ?
#
loop_
_entity_poly.entity_id
_entity_poly.type
_entity_poly.pdbx_seq_one_letter_code
_entity_poly.pdbx_strand_id
1 'polypeptide(L)'
;LAGLLHDLDYAETVDDFERHGFRTAEILSEEDLPEEILNAIRSHPGHLPRETLIEKALYAVDPLTGLIVAAALMHPEKKLAALDVDFVLRRFKEKRFAAGADRDQIRSSSEFGLELEEFLDLGLKGMCQVADELGL
;
A
#
# COMPACT_ATOMS: atom_id res chain seq x y z
N LEU A 1 1.08 -1.26 12.79
CA LEU A 1 -0.34 -1.44 13.17
C LEU A 1 -1.28 -0.85 12.12
N ALA A 2 -1.18 0.43 11.76
CA ALA A 2 -2.02 1.04 10.70
C ALA A 2 -2.08 0.20 9.41
N GLY A 3 -0.94 -0.22 8.86
CA GLY A 3 -0.93 -1.06 7.65
C GLY A 3 -1.62 -2.43 7.80
N LEU A 4 -1.74 -2.99 9.00
CA LEU A 4 -2.48 -4.24 9.22
C LEU A 4 -4.00 -4.00 9.27
N LEU A 5 -4.42 -2.84 9.76
CA LEU A 5 -5.82 -2.56 10.09
C LEU A 5 -6.54 -1.71 9.05
N HIS A 6 -5.83 -1.03 8.14
CA HIS A 6 -6.41 0.01 7.28
C HIS A 6 -7.64 -0.43 6.47
N ASP A 7 -7.64 -1.67 5.99
CA ASP A 7 -8.66 -2.24 5.10
C ASP A 7 -9.72 -3.11 5.81
N LEU A 8 -9.86 -3.03 7.14
CA LEU A 8 -10.86 -3.85 7.86
C LEU A 8 -12.30 -3.69 7.32
N ASP A 9 -12.61 -2.52 6.77
CA ASP A 9 -13.91 -2.20 6.18
C ASP A 9 -14.08 -2.58 4.71
N TYR A 10 -13.04 -3.06 4.01
CA TYR A 10 -13.05 -3.23 2.56
C TYR A 10 -14.24 -4.09 2.06
N ALA A 11 -14.56 -5.18 2.77
CA ALA A 11 -15.70 -6.03 2.42
C ALA A 11 -17.07 -5.32 2.52
N GLU A 12 -17.18 -4.29 3.37
CA GLU A 12 -18.39 -3.47 3.52
C GLU A 12 -18.38 -2.26 2.56
N THR A 13 -17.21 -1.78 2.15
CA THR A 13 -17.04 -0.51 1.39
C THR A 13 -16.62 -0.70 -0.06
N VAL A 14 -16.44 -1.94 -0.55
CA VAL A 14 -16.04 -2.21 -1.94
C VAL A 14 -16.97 -1.56 -2.98
N ASP A 15 -18.26 -1.42 -2.66
CA ASP A 15 -19.27 -0.77 -3.51
C ASP A 15 -19.56 0.69 -3.10
N ASP A 16 -18.90 1.21 -2.06
CA ASP A 16 -19.05 2.56 -1.50
C ASP A 16 -17.70 3.10 -0.98
N PHE A 17 -16.79 3.36 -1.92
CA PHE A 17 -15.40 3.69 -1.60
C PHE A 17 -15.25 5.00 -0.81
N GLU A 18 -16.21 5.92 -0.91
CA GLU A 18 -16.25 7.17 -0.12
C GLU A 18 -16.27 6.93 1.40
N ARG A 19 -16.72 5.75 1.83
CA ARG A 19 -16.73 5.35 3.26
C ARG A 19 -15.50 4.56 3.69
N HIS A 20 -14.67 4.12 2.75
CA HIS A 20 -13.46 3.36 3.04
C HIS A 20 -12.51 4.15 3.94
N GLY A 21 -11.82 3.48 4.86
CA GLY A 21 -10.99 4.09 5.89
C GLY A 21 -11.80 4.74 7.03
N PHE A 22 -12.87 5.48 6.73
CA PHE A 22 -13.76 6.01 7.77
C PHE A 22 -14.48 4.89 8.51
N ARG A 23 -14.97 3.89 7.79
CA ARG A 23 -15.67 2.75 8.39
C ARG A 23 -14.72 1.89 9.23
N THR A 24 -13.47 1.67 8.80
CA THR A 24 -12.44 1.06 9.64
C THR A 24 -12.24 1.85 10.93
N ALA A 25 -12.14 3.18 10.86
CA ALA A 25 -11.97 4.01 12.04
C ALA A 25 -13.19 4.00 12.99
N GLU A 26 -14.41 3.84 12.46
CA GLU A 26 -15.62 3.61 13.27
C GLU A 26 -15.55 2.25 13.99
N ILE A 27 -15.17 1.19 13.28
CA ILE A 27 -15.03 -0.17 13.84
C ILE A 27 -14.03 -0.16 15.00
N LEU A 28 -12.95 0.60 14.87
CA LEU A 28 -11.87 0.67 15.85
C LEU A 28 -12.08 1.76 16.93
N SER A 29 -13.19 2.49 16.91
CA SER A 29 -13.38 3.68 17.78
C SER A 29 -13.47 3.36 19.28
N GLU A 30 -13.81 2.12 19.64
CA GLU A 30 -13.88 1.65 21.03
C GLU A 30 -12.57 0.99 21.51
N GLU A 31 -11.59 0.81 20.60
CA GLU A 31 -10.30 0.20 20.92
C GLU A 31 -9.30 1.26 21.43
N ASP A 32 -8.38 0.83 22.29
CA ASP A 32 -7.31 1.70 22.82
C ASP A 32 -6.17 1.86 21.79
N LEU A 33 -6.47 2.56 20.68
CA LEU A 33 -5.53 2.86 19.61
C LEU A 33 -5.06 4.32 19.63
N PRO A 34 -3.77 4.59 19.32
CA PRO A 34 -3.30 5.95 19.15
C PRO A 34 -4.04 6.66 18.00
N GLU A 35 -4.42 7.93 18.21
CA GLU A 35 -5.11 8.75 17.20
C GLU A 35 -4.32 8.85 15.88
N GLU A 36 -2.99 8.84 15.95
CA GLU A 36 -2.11 8.81 14.78
C GLU A 36 -2.39 7.60 13.86
N ILE A 37 -2.72 6.43 14.43
CA ILE A 37 -3.09 5.23 13.67
C ILE A 37 -4.45 5.42 13.01
N LEU A 38 -5.43 5.94 13.76
CA LEU A 38 -6.77 6.19 13.22
C LEU A 38 -6.75 7.24 12.10
N ASN A 39 -5.92 8.29 12.21
CA ASN A 39 -5.75 9.30 11.17
C ASN A 39 -5.05 8.76 9.91
N ALA A 40 -4.02 7.91 10.09
CA ALA A 40 -3.42 7.19 8.97
C ALA A 40 -4.48 6.35 8.23
N ILE A 41 -5.33 5.63 8.97
CA ILE A 41 -6.42 4.83 8.39
C ILE A 41 -7.46 5.72 7.67
N ARG A 42 -7.89 6.84 8.24
CA ARG A 42 -8.90 7.70 7.58
C ARG A 42 -8.38 8.38 6.31
N SER A 43 -7.08 8.63 6.22
CA SER A 43 -6.46 9.36 5.11
C SER A 43 -5.91 8.45 4.00
N HIS A 44 -5.64 7.17 4.29
CA HIS A 44 -5.05 6.25 3.31
C HIS A 44 -5.84 6.08 1.99
N PRO A 45 -7.18 6.18 1.93
CA PRO A 45 -7.89 6.08 0.65
C PRO A 45 -7.77 7.35 -0.21
N GLY A 46 -7.23 8.44 0.36
CA GLY A 46 -7.12 9.75 -0.29
C GLY A 46 -8.27 10.71 -0.03
N HIS A 47 -9.19 10.38 0.88
CA HIS A 47 -10.35 11.23 1.21
C HIS A 47 -10.00 12.46 2.05
N LEU A 48 -8.92 12.37 2.82
CA LEU A 48 -8.43 13.43 3.70
C LEU A 48 -7.00 13.85 3.32
N PRO A 49 -6.60 15.10 3.64
CA PRO A 49 -5.20 15.51 3.57
C PRO A 49 -4.30 14.60 4.43
N ARG A 50 -3.05 14.42 3.98
CA ARG A 50 -2.01 13.66 4.68
C ARG A 50 -1.00 14.62 5.26
N GLU A 51 -0.97 14.76 6.57
CA GLU A 51 -0.14 15.71 7.31
C GLU A 51 1.13 15.03 7.85
N THR A 52 0.98 13.83 8.42
CA THR A 52 2.07 13.11 9.09
C THR A 52 2.82 12.17 8.16
N LEU A 53 3.99 11.69 8.61
CA LEU A 53 4.79 10.73 7.84
C LEU A 53 4.06 9.40 7.64
N ILE A 54 3.38 8.90 8.67
CA ILE A 54 2.67 7.61 8.60
C ILE A 54 1.48 7.67 7.63
N GLU A 55 0.74 8.77 7.60
CA GLU A 55 -0.37 8.99 6.66
C GLU A 55 0.13 8.98 5.21
N LYS A 56 1.22 9.72 4.94
CA LYS A 56 1.84 9.76 3.61
C LYS A 56 2.42 8.41 3.18
N ALA A 57 3.08 7.71 4.10
CA ALA A 57 3.68 6.42 3.84
C ALA A 57 2.62 5.34 3.59
N LEU A 58 1.54 5.31 4.38
CA LEU A 58 0.47 4.33 4.21
C LEU A 58 -0.25 4.52 2.87
N TYR A 59 -0.61 5.77 2.54
CA TYR A 59 -1.20 6.12 1.24
C TYR A 59 -0.34 5.69 0.05
N ALA A 60 0.99 5.88 0.13
CA ALA A 60 1.88 5.52 -0.98
C ALA A 60 2.14 4.01 -1.08
N VAL A 61 2.20 3.30 0.07
CA VAL A 61 2.62 1.89 0.12
C VAL A 61 1.47 0.95 -0.21
N ASP A 62 0.23 1.32 0.07
CA ASP A 62 -0.95 0.49 -0.20
C ASP A 62 -0.99 0.01 -1.68
N PRO A 63 -1.08 0.88 -2.69
CA PRO A 63 -1.05 0.46 -4.09
C PRO A 63 0.29 -0.16 -4.52
N LEU A 64 1.40 0.17 -3.85
CA LEU A 64 2.70 -0.42 -4.13
C LEU A 64 2.70 -1.93 -3.85
N THR A 65 2.09 -2.36 -2.74
CA THR A 65 2.03 -3.80 -2.41
C THR A 65 1.30 -4.59 -3.48
N GLY A 66 0.16 -4.08 -3.97
CA GLY A 66 -0.59 -4.69 -5.08
C GLY A 66 0.22 -4.78 -6.38
N LEU A 67 1.02 -3.75 -6.69
CA LEU A 67 1.93 -3.78 -7.84
C LEU A 67 3.01 -4.87 -7.70
N ILE A 68 3.61 -5.01 -6.53
CA ILE A 68 4.66 -6.01 -6.25
C ILE A 68 4.08 -7.42 -6.28
N VAL A 69 2.91 -7.65 -5.67
CA VAL A 69 2.20 -8.94 -5.74
C VAL A 69 1.90 -9.32 -7.19
N ALA A 70 1.36 -8.40 -7.98
CA ALA A 70 1.11 -8.65 -9.40
C ALA A 70 2.41 -8.97 -10.15
N ALA A 71 3.51 -8.27 -9.84
CA ALA A 71 4.82 -8.51 -10.44
C ALA A 71 5.35 -9.91 -10.12
N ALA A 72 5.18 -10.37 -8.87
CA ALA A 72 5.55 -11.71 -8.45
C ALA A 72 4.71 -12.76 -9.19
N LEU A 73 3.38 -12.62 -9.19
CA LEU A 73 2.46 -13.57 -9.84
C LEU A 73 2.66 -13.68 -11.35
N MET A 74 3.12 -12.60 -12.00
CA MET A 74 3.46 -12.58 -13.43
C MET A 74 4.81 -13.25 -13.72
N HIS A 75 5.73 -13.26 -12.77
CA HIS A 75 7.05 -13.86 -12.95
C HIS A 75 6.94 -15.40 -13.06
N PRO A 76 7.72 -16.08 -13.93
CA PRO A 76 7.64 -17.53 -14.08
C PRO A 76 7.82 -18.32 -12.78
N GLU A 77 8.67 -17.81 -11.88
CA GLU A 77 8.92 -18.44 -10.58
C GLU A 77 7.82 -18.18 -9.55
N LYS A 78 6.95 -17.18 -9.77
CA LYS A 78 5.92 -16.74 -8.83
C LYS A 78 6.44 -16.46 -7.42
N LYS A 79 7.65 -15.89 -7.35
CA LYS A 79 8.37 -15.60 -6.11
C LYS A 79 8.83 -14.15 -6.03
N LEU A 80 8.69 -13.54 -4.86
CA LEU A 80 9.23 -12.22 -4.53
C LEU A 80 10.77 -12.22 -4.60
N ALA A 81 11.40 -13.28 -4.12
CA ALA A 81 12.86 -13.44 -4.16
C ALA A 81 13.46 -13.50 -5.58
N ALA A 82 12.63 -13.73 -6.60
CA ALA A 82 13.05 -13.72 -8.01
C ALA A 82 12.94 -12.32 -8.65
N LEU A 83 12.40 -11.33 -7.94
CA LEU A 83 12.25 -9.97 -8.42
C LEU A 83 13.43 -9.09 -7.96
N ASP A 84 13.78 -8.14 -8.80
CA ASP A 84 14.62 -6.99 -8.45
C ASP A 84 13.84 -5.68 -8.61
N VAL A 85 14.38 -4.59 -8.06
CA VAL A 85 13.78 -3.26 -8.15
C VAL A 85 13.60 -2.82 -9.61
N ASP A 86 14.53 -3.17 -10.50
CA ASP A 86 14.46 -2.83 -11.93
C ASP A 86 13.26 -3.50 -12.61
N PHE A 87 12.95 -4.75 -12.26
CA PHE A 87 11.77 -5.46 -12.74
C PHE A 87 10.50 -4.78 -12.27
N VAL A 88 10.41 -4.46 -10.97
CA VAL A 88 9.25 -3.74 -10.41
C VAL A 88 9.10 -2.37 -11.07
N LEU A 89 10.19 -1.63 -11.31
CA LEU A 89 10.17 -0.34 -11.99
C LEU A 89 9.70 -0.45 -13.44
N ARG A 90 10.08 -1.51 -14.18
CA ARG A 90 9.55 -1.77 -15.53
C ARG A 90 8.04 -2.00 -15.48
N ARG A 91 7.56 -2.82 -14.55
CA ARG A 91 6.12 -3.07 -14.33
C ARG A 91 5.36 -1.82 -13.90
N PHE A 92 5.97 -0.99 -13.05
CA PHE A 92 5.44 0.31 -12.65
C PHE A 92 5.18 1.21 -13.88
N LYS A 93 6.13 1.27 -14.83
CA LYS A 93 6.03 2.08 -16.05
C LYS A 93 4.95 1.57 -17.03
N GLU A 94 4.56 0.30 -16.94
CA GLU A 94 3.50 -0.30 -17.73
C GLU A 94 2.11 0.04 -17.16
N LYS A 95 1.48 1.13 -17.60
CA LYS A 95 0.20 1.62 -17.05
C LYS A 95 -0.94 0.59 -17.00
N ARG A 96 -0.95 -0.39 -17.92
CA ARG A 96 -1.99 -1.44 -17.97
C ARG A 96 -1.71 -2.60 -17.01
N PHE A 97 -0.46 -2.78 -16.61
CA PHE A 97 -0.07 -3.81 -15.66
C PHE A 97 -0.57 -3.40 -14.26
N ALA A 98 -1.23 -4.29 -13.52
CA ALA A 98 -1.78 -3.96 -12.19
C ALA A 98 -2.50 -2.60 -12.20
N ALA A 99 -3.51 -2.44 -13.06
CA ALA A 99 -4.16 -1.16 -13.34
C ALA A 99 -4.86 -0.55 -12.11
N GLY A 100 -5.14 -1.35 -11.08
CA GLY A 100 -5.66 -0.87 -9.79
C GLY A 100 -4.62 -0.25 -8.87
N ALA A 101 -3.32 -0.49 -9.11
CA ALA A 101 -2.26 0.16 -8.34
C ALA A 101 -2.04 1.58 -8.87
N ASP A 102 -2.50 2.60 -8.15
CA ASP A 102 -2.39 3.97 -8.61
C ASP A 102 -0.92 4.45 -8.65
N ARG A 103 -0.48 4.92 -9.82
CA ARG A 103 0.92 5.32 -10.06
C ARG A 103 1.27 6.66 -9.45
N ASP A 104 0.30 7.56 -9.32
CA ASP A 104 0.49 8.87 -8.73
C ASP A 104 0.53 8.75 -7.21
N GLN A 105 -0.26 7.84 -6.62
CA GLN A 105 -0.14 7.47 -5.20
C GLN A 105 1.23 6.91 -4.86
N ILE A 106 1.73 5.94 -5.62
CA ILE A 106 3.08 5.40 -5.38
C ILE A 106 4.16 6.50 -5.53
N ARG A 107 4.01 7.44 -6.49
CA ARG A 107 4.94 8.56 -6.68
C ARG A 107 4.90 9.61 -5.57
N SER A 108 3.85 9.62 -4.75
CA SER A 108 3.78 10.50 -3.59
C SER A 108 4.83 10.14 -2.53
N SER A 109 5.61 9.07 -2.72
CA SER A 109 6.82 8.77 -1.94
C SER A 109 7.78 9.96 -1.81
N SER A 110 7.85 10.78 -2.86
CA SER A 110 8.64 12.00 -2.89
C SER A 110 8.19 13.05 -1.86
N GLU A 111 6.91 13.05 -1.44
CA GLU A 111 6.37 13.96 -0.42
C GLU A 111 6.97 13.73 0.98
N PHE A 112 7.63 12.58 1.19
CA PHE A 112 8.34 12.23 2.40
C PHE A 112 9.81 11.86 2.15
N GLY A 113 10.36 12.33 1.03
CA GLY A 113 11.81 12.34 0.78
C GLY A 113 12.39 11.05 0.19
N LEU A 114 11.55 10.12 -0.29
CA LEU A 114 12.03 8.92 -0.98
C LEU A 114 11.86 9.05 -2.49
N GLU A 115 12.96 8.85 -3.21
CA GLU A 115 12.93 8.66 -4.65
C GLU A 115 12.15 7.39 -5.00
N LEU A 116 11.52 7.36 -6.18
CA LEU A 116 10.66 6.25 -6.58
C LEU A 116 11.40 4.90 -6.49
N GLU A 117 12.61 4.82 -7.02
CA GLU A 117 13.39 3.56 -7.03
C GLU A 117 13.73 3.08 -5.62
N GLU A 118 14.08 3.99 -4.71
CA GLU A 118 14.32 3.69 -3.30
C GLU A 118 13.05 3.17 -2.62
N PHE A 119 11.90 3.81 -2.89
CA PHE A 119 10.63 3.39 -2.32
C PHE A 119 10.18 2.00 -2.82
N LEU A 120 10.35 1.72 -4.12
CA LEU A 120 10.08 0.40 -4.70
C LEU A 120 10.98 -0.69 -4.08
N ASP A 121 12.27 -0.40 -3.91
CA ASP A 121 13.24 -1.33 -3.30
C ASP A 121 12.91 -1.62 -1.83
N LEU A 122 12.55 -0.59 -1.05
CA LEU A 122 12.13 -0.74 0.34
C LEU A 122 10.85 -1.58 0.46
N GLY A 123 9.84 -1.33 -0.38
CA GLY A 123 8.62 -2.11 -0.42
C GLY A 123 8.87 -3.58 -0.77
N LEU A 124 9.67 -3.84 -1.81
CA LEU A 124 10.04 -5.19 -2.23
C LEU A 124 10.78 -5.94 -1.12
N LYS A 125 11.81 -5.33 -0.54
CA LYS A 125 12.59 -5.93 0.56
C LYS A 125 11.74 -6.20 1.79
N GLY A 126 10.82 -5.28 2.13
CA GLY A 126 9.88 -5.46 3.23
C GLY A 126 8.99 -6.68 3.02
N MET A 127 8.38 -6.81 1.83
CA MET A 127 7.55 -7.97 1.49
C MET A 127 8.34 -9.28 1.45
N CYS A 128 9.59 -9.26 0.98
CA CYS A 128 10.46 -10.44 0.99
C CYS A 128 10.69 -11.02 2.39
N GLN A 129 10.61 -10.22 3.46
CA GLN A 129 10.78 -10.71 4.84
C GLN A 129 9.65 -11.63 5.30
N VAL A 130 8.49 -11.55 4.65
CA VAL A 130 7.27 -12.32 4.96
C VAL A 130 6.76 -13.10 3.75
N ALA A 131 7.62 -13.38 2.77
CA ALA A 131 7.24 -14.01 1.50
C ALA A 131 6.50 -15.34 1.69
N ASP A 132 6.97 -16.18 2.62
CA ASP A 132 6.35 -17.46 2.95
C ASP A 132 4.91 -17.29 3.48
N GLU A 133 4.64 -16.24 4.25
CA GLU A 133 3.29 -15.93 4.76
C GLU A 133 2.37 -15.43 3.65
N LEU A 134 2.92 -14.73 2.66
CA LEU A 134 2.22 -14.26 1.47
C LEU A 134 1.99 -15.36 0.42
N GLY A 135 2.65 -16.51 0.55
CA GLY A 135 2.64 -17.57 -0.46
C GLY A 135 3.31 -17.17 -1.77
N LEU A 136 4.26 -16.24 -1.70
CA LEU A 136 5.05 -15.68 -2.80
C LEU A 136 6.55 -15.81 -2.52
#